data_AF-A0A058ZV20-F1
#
_entry.id   AF-A0A058ZV20-F1
#
_cell.length_a   1.000
_cell.length_b   1.000
_cell.length_c   1.000
_cell.angle_alpha   90.00
_cell.angle_beta   90.00
_cell.angle_gamma   90.00
#
_symmetry.space_group_name_H-M   'P 1'
#
loop_
_entity.id
_entity.type
_entity.pdbx_description
1 polymer ?
#
loop_
_entity_poly.entity_id
_entity_poly.type
_entity_poly.pdbx_seq_one_letter_code
_entity_poly.pdbx_strand_id
1 'polypeptide(L)'
;VVADTCVAMDEWVQNPTAHTALDDIIPCVDNATAQETLLRTKDVTYQLANVVNVVITNVSNVNVPPVAGRLFINQSGPSVPTLCNPYNADLTNRQCASGEVDFMNATQVWKNYTCQVSSTGICTTPGRLTPSFYNQMVNAVNVSYGLYHYVSGSISACC
;
A
#
# COMPACT_ATOMS: atom_id res chain seq x y z
N VAL A 1 22.55 -17.40 3.03
CA VAL A 1 21.25 -18.00 2.68
C VAL A 1 20.17 -16.95 2.42
N VAL A 2 19.71 -16.13 3.39
CA VAL A 2 18.70 -15.08 3.10
C VAL A 2 19.18 -14.07 2.05
N ALA A 3 20.47 -13.73 2.06
CA ALA A 3 21.07 -12.85 1.06
C ALA A 3 20.98 -13.42 -0.36
N ASP A 4 21.18 -14.73 -0.54
CA ASP A 4 21.18 -15.38 -1.86
C ASP A 4 19.77 -15.41 -2.47
N THR A 5 18.74 -15.59 -1.62
CA THR A 5 17.33 -15.53 -2.06
C THR A 5 16.92 -14.12 -2.49
N CYS A 6 17.34 -13.08 -1.76
CA CYS A 6 17.04 -11.71 -2.16
C CYS A 6 17.70 -11.33 -3.49
N VAL A 7 18.95 -11.75 -3.71
CA VAL A 7 19.67 -11.54 -4.98
C VAL A 7 18.97 -12.26 -6.13
N ALA A 8 18.61 -13.54 -5.96
CA ALA A 8 17.88 -14.28 -6.99
C ALA A 8 16.53 -13.64 -7.35
N MET A 9 15.82 -13.10 -6.35
CA MET A 9 14.54 -12.42 -6.57
C MET A 9 14.70 -11.08 -7.29
N ASP A 10 15.76 -10.32 -6.98
CA ASP A 10 16.09 -9.06 -7.67
C ASP A 10 16.52 -9.31 -9.12
N GLU A 11 17.36 -10.32 -9.37
CA GLU A 11 17.78 -10.72 -10.71
C GLU A 11 16.58 -11.12 -11.59
N TRP A 12 15.64 -11.89 -11.03
CA TRP A 12 14.40 -12.29 -11.70
C TRP A 12 13.49 -11.10 -12.06
N VAL A 13 13.35 -10.14 -11.14
CA VAL A 13 12.55 -8.92 -11.38
C VAL A 13 13.19 -8.02 -12.45
N GLN A 14 14.52 -7.90 -12.47
CA GLN A 14 15.23 -7.06 -13.44
C GLN A 14 15.34 -7.70 -14.82
N ASN A 15 15.33 -9.04 -14.90
CA ASN A 15 15.53 -9.78 -16.15
C ASN A 15 14.37 -10.76 -16.41
N PRO A 16 13.14 -10.26 -16.59
CA PRO A 16 11.93 -11.10 -16.64
C PRO A 16 11.98 -12.18 -17.74
N THR A 17 12.58 -11.90 -18.89
CA THR A 17 12.66 -12.88 -19.99
C THR A 17 13.94 -13.72 -19.97
N ALA A 18 14.83 -13.52 -19.00
CA ALA A 18 16.07 -14.28 -18.89
C ALA A 18 15.89 -15.43 -17.90
N HIS A 19 16.56 -16.54 -18.14
CA HIS A 19 16.61 -17.64 -17.19
C HIS A 19 17.51 -17.26 -16.01
N THR A 20 16.91 -17.17 -14.83
CA THR A 20 17.54 -16.83 -13.55
C THR A 20 17.48 -18.00 -12.59
N ALA A 21 18.23 -17.92 -11.48
CA ALA A 21 18.23 -18.95 -10.45
C ALA A 21 16.82 -19.20 -9.83
N LEU A 22 15.90 -18.24 -9.95
CA LEU A 22 14.54 -18.39 -9.43
C LEU A 22 13.62 -19.20 -10.37
N ASP A 23 13.91 -19.21 -11.67
CA ASP A 23 13.12 -19.95 -12.68
C ASP A 23 13.28 -21.48 -12.56
N ASP A 24 14.37 -21.94 -11.93
CA ASP A 24 14.57 -23.36 -11.58
C ASP A 24 13.60 -23.86 -10.48
N ILE A 25 13.00 -22.92 -9.73
CA ILE A 25 12.12 -23.21 -8.59
C ILE A 25 10.67 -22.86 -8.92
N ILE A 26 10.44 -21.76 -9.64
CA ILE A 26 9.10 -21.29 -9.99
C ILE A 26 8.72 -21.87 -11.36
N PRO A 27 7.77 -22.83 -11.41
CA PRO A 27 7.37 -23.40 -12.68
C PRO A 27 6.73 -22.33 -13.58
N CYS A 28 7.04 -22.40 -14.88
CA CYS A 28 6.39 -21.55 -15.87
C CYS A 28 4.88 -21.76 -15.83
N VAL A 29 4.13 -20.67 -15.68
CA VAL A 29 2.67 -20.67 -15.73
C VAL A 29 2.21 -20.35 -17.16
N ASP A 30 1.08 -20.90 -17.58
CA ASP A 30 0.53 -20.56 -18.90
C ASP A 30 0.07 -19.10 -18.93
N ASN A 31 0.08 -18.51 -20.13
CA ASN A 31 -0.27 -17.11 -20.33
C ASN A 31 -1.69 -16.74 -19.84
N ALA A 32 -2.67 -17.64 -19.91
CA ALA A 32 -4.02 -17.34 -19.41
C ALA A 32 -4.04 -17.25 -17.89
N THR A 33 -3.40 -18.19 -17.20
CA THR A 33 -3.20 -18.15 -15.74
C THR A 33 -2.40 -16.92 -15.32
N ALA A 34 -1.35 -16.57 -16.07
CA ALA A 34 -0.56 -15.37 -15.85
C ALA A 34 -1.46 -14.12 -15.92
N GLN A 35 -2.20 -13.94 -17.02
CA GLN A 35 -3.09 -12.78 -17.20
C GLN A 35 -4.17 -12.67 -16.12
N GLU A 36 -4.80 -13.78 -15.74
CA GLU A 36 -5.78 -13.79 -14.65
C GLU A 36 -5.12 -13.39 -13.31
N THR A 37 -3.92 -13.91 -13.04
CA THR A 37 -3.16 -13.56 -11.82
C THR A 37 -2.80 -12.08 -11.79
N LEU A 38 -2.42 -11.50 -12.94
CA LEU A 38 -2.17 -10.06 -13.08
C LEU A 38 -3.44 -9.26 -12.78
N LEU A 39 -4.58 -9.63 -13.38
CA LEU A 39 -5.86 -8.96 -13.15
C LEU A 39 -6.26 -9.01 -11.68
N ARG A 40 -6.14 -10.18 -11.02
CA ARG A 40 -6.42 -10.33 -9.58
C ARG A 40 -5.49 -9.50 -8.72
N THR A 41 -4.21 -9.44 -9.08
CA THR A 41 -3.23 -8.61 -8.38
C THR A 41 -3.59 -7.12 -8.47
N LYS A 42 -3.98 -6.65 -9.66
CA LYS A 42 -4.45 -5.26 -9.84
C LYS A 42 -5.68 -4.97 -8.99
N ASP A 43 -6.66 -5.87 -8.98
CA ASP A 43 -7.86 -5.72 -8.18
C ASP A 43 -7.54 -5.67 -6.68
N VAL A 44 -6.72 -6.59 -6.15
CA VAL A 44 -6.33 -6.57 -4.73
C VAL A 44 -5.57 -5.29 -4.38
N THR A 45 -4.66 -4.84 -5.25
CA THR A 45 -3.93 -3.57 -5.07
C THR A 45 -4.89 -2.38 -5.03
N TYR A 46 -5.87 -2.35 -5.95
CA TYR A 46 -6.90 -1.32 -6.01
C TYR A 46 -7.76 -1.30 -4.74
N GLN A 47 -8.21 -2.46 -4.26
CA GLN A 47 -9.03 -2.56 -3.05
C GLN A 47 -8.24 -2.15 -1.80
N LEU A 48 -6.99 -2.58 -1.65
CA LEU A 48 -6.17 -2.21 -0.49
C LEU A 48 -5.93 -0.69 -0.44
N ALA A 49 -5.61 -0.06 -1.57
CA ALA A 49 -5.46 1.39 -1.63
C ALA A 49 -6.76 2.12 -1.27
N ASN A 50 -7.90 1.62 -1.73
CA ASN A 50 -9.21 2.17 -1.37
C ASN A 50 -9.54 2.02 0.10
N VAL A 51 -9.26 0.88 0.74
CA VAL A 51 -9.47 0.68 2.18
C VAL A 51 -8.67 1.70 2.98
N VAL A 52 -7.40 1.92 2.62
CA VAL A 52 -6.57 2.94 3.26
C VAL A 52 -7.17 4.33 3.08
N ASN A 53 -7.61 4.67 1.86
CA ASN A 53 -8.23 5.95 1.57
C ASN A 53 -9.55 6.17 2.33
N VAL A 54 -10.37 5.14 2.50
CA VAL A 54 -11.59 5.21 3.33
C VAL A 54 -11.25 5.53 4.79
N VAL A 55 -10.20 4.91 5.36
CA VAL A 55 -9.74 5.24 6.72
C VAL A 55 -9.24 6.69 6.79
N ILE A 56 -8.50 7.15 5.79
CA ILE A 56 -8.03 8.54 5.74
C ILE A 56 -9.20 9.50 5.66
N THR A 57 -10.09 9.33 4.69
CA THR A 57 -11.14 10.32 4.40
C THR A 57 -12.26 10.28 5.42
N ASN A 58 -12.65 9.11 5.92
CA ASN A 58 -13.86 8.92 6.74
C ASN A 58 -13.58 8.78 8.24
N VAL A 59 -12.33 8.53 8.64
CA VAL A 59 -11.95 8.41 10.05
C VAL A 59 -10.95 9.50 10.43
N SER A 60 -9.83 9.59 9.71
CA SER A 60 -8.71 10.47 10.10
C SER A 60 -8.99 11.95 9.81
N ASN A 61 -9.58 12.23 8.64
CA ASN A 61 -9.86 13.58 8.17
C ASN A 61 -11.29 14.07 8.47
N VAL A 62 -12.18 13.20 8.95
CA VAL A 62 -13.54 13.60 9.36
C VAL A 62 -13.52 14.25 10.72
N ASN A 63 -14.34 15.28 10.84
CA ASN A 63 -14.55 15.96 12.10
C ASN A 63 -15.60 15.24 12.93
N VAL A 64 -15.18 14.22 13.70
CA VAL A 64 -16.07 13.49 14.59
C VAL A 64 -16.21 14.17 15.97
N PRO A 65 -17.39 14.14 16.60
CA PRO A 65 -17.59 14.71 17.92
C PRO A 65 -16.91 13.88 19.03
N PRO A 66 -16.56 14.47 20.19
CA PRO A 66 -15.93 13.76 21.31
C PRO A 66 -16.67 12.52 21.81
N VAL A 67 -17.99 12.46 21.61
CA VAL A 67 -18.83 11.30 21.97
C VAL A 67 -18.50 10.03 21.17
N ALA A 68 -17.76 10.15 20.06
CA ALA A 68 -17.33 9.01 19.23
C ALA A 68 -16.20 8.17 19.88
N GLY A 69 -15.71 8.56 21.07
CA GLY A 69 -14.79 7.76 21.87
C GLY A 69 -13.48 7.48 21.16
N ARG A 70 -13.18 6.20 20.88
CA ARG A 70 -11.92 5.78 20.21
C ARG A 70 -11.78 6.27 18.76
N LEU A 71 -12.88 6.68 18.12
CA LEU A 71 -12.82 7.30 16.79
C LEU A 71 -12.55 8.81 16.88
N PHE A 72 -12.66 9.42 18.06
CA PHE A 72 -12.38 10.84 18.25
C PHE A 72 -10.89 11.14 18.11
N ILE A 73 -10.56 11.87 17.06
CA ILE A 73 -9.22 12.36 16.78
C ILE A 73 -9.23 13.88 16.96
N ASN A 74 -8.29 14.39 17.76
CA ASN A 74 -8.16 15.83 17.99
C ASN A 74 -7.63 16.50 16.71
N GLN A 75 -8.50 17.27 16.05
CA GLN A 75 -8.33 17.82 14.69
C GLN A 75 -7.31 18.96 14.57
N SER A 76 -6.47 19.17 15.58
CA SER A 76 -5.49 20.26 15.61
C SER A 76 -4.35 20.08 14.58
N GLY A 77 -4.21 18.89 13.98
CA GLY A 77 -3.22 18.59 12.95
C GLY A 77 -3.71 18.77 11.50
N PRO A 78 -2.79 18.88 10.52
CA PRO A 78 -3.13 18.95 9.10
C PRO A 78 -3.81 17.66 8.60
N SER A 79 -4.60 17.76 7.54
CA SER A 79 -5.26 16.60 6.90
C SER A 79 -4.24 15.64 6.31
N VAL A 80 -4.44 14.35 6.57
CA VAL A 80 -3.60 13.27 6.03
C VAL A 80 -3.84 13.17 4.52
N PRO A 81 -2.78 13.21 3.68
CA PRO A 81 -2.93 13.02 2.25
C PRO A 81 -3.35 11.58 1.92
N THR A 82 -4.21 11.39 0.94
CA THR A 82 -4.67 10.07 0.48
C THR A 82 -3.56 9.32 -0.25
N LEU A 83 -3.61 7.99 -0.18
CA LEU A 83 -2.76 7.11 -0.96
C LEU A 83 -3.17 7.16 -2.43
N CYS A 84 -2.19 7.27 -3.32
CA CYS A 84 -2.42 7.10 -4.73
C CYS A 84 -2.82 5.66 -5.03
N ASN A 85 -4.02 5.49 -5.58
CA ASN A 85 -4.39 4.26 -6.23
C ASN A 85 -3.86 4.29 -7.68
N PRO A 86 -2.99 3.35 -8.08
CA PRO A 86 -2.43 3.32 -9.44
C PRO A 86 -3.44 2.80 -10.48
N TYR A 87 -4.63 2.37 -10.06
CA TYR A 87 -5.65 1.82 -10.93
C TYR A 87 -6.98 2.57 -10.81
N ASN A 88 -7.71 2.64 -11.92
CA ASN A 88 -9.13 2.98 -11.93
C ASN A 88 -9.98 1.76 -11.51
N ALA A 89 -11.28 1.98 -11.29
CA ALA A 89 -12.21 0.91 -10.92
C ALA A 89 -12.35 -0.20 -11.98
N ASP A 90 -12.03 0.10 -13.24
CA ASP A 90 -11.96 -0.86 -14.36
C ASP A 90 -10.57 -1.50 -14.50
N LEU A 91 -9.68 -1.30 -13.53
CA LEU A 91 -8.30 -1.81 -13.46
C LEU A 91 -7.35 -1.26 -14.54
N THR A 92 -7.75 -0.21 -15.26
CA THR A 92 -6.85 0.55 -16.13
C THR A 92 -5.88 1.38 -15.30
N ASN A 93 -4.68 1.64 -15.82
CA ASN A 93 -3.67 2.43 -15.12
C ASN A 93 -4.16 3.89 -14.93
N ARG A 94 -3.90 4.45 -13.76
CA ARG A 94 -4.26 5.82 -13.38
C ARG A 94 -3.04 6.58 -12.92
N GLN A 95 -2.89 7.82 -13.37
CA GLN A 95 -1.91 8.74 -12.82
C GLN A 95 -2.43 9.34 -11.51
N CYS A 96 -1.55 9.40 -10.51
CA CYS A 96 -1.87 10.00 -9.22
C CYS A 96 -2.25 11.47 -9.37
N ALA A 97 -3.29 11.89 -8.64
CA ALA A 97 -3.68 13.29 -8.55
C ALA A 97 -2.71 14.09 -7.67
N SER A 98 -2.66 15.40 -7.87
CA SER A 98 -1.86 16.29 -7.03
C SER A 98 -2.30 16.18 -5.56
N GLY A 99 -1.33 15.95 -4.67
CA GLY A 99 -1.57 15.80 -3.23
C GLY A 99 -1.80 14.36 -2.76
N GLU A 100 -1.93 13.40 -3.67
CA GLU A 100 -1.84 11.98 -3.32
C GLU A 100 -0.37 11.57 -3.09
N VAL A 101 -0.16 10.59 -2.22
CA VAL A 101 1.16 10.02 -1.95
C VAL A 101 1.29 8.64 -2.59
N ASP A 102 2.41 8.36 -3.24
CA ASP A 102 2.69 7.02 -3.78
C ASP A 102 3.06 6.01 -2.68
N PHE A 103 3.09 4.72 -3.03
CA PHE A 103 3.39 3.64 -2.08
C PHE A 103 4.80 3.74 -1.47
N MET A 104 5.79 4.27 -2.19
CA MET A 104 7.17 4.37 -1.69
C MET A 104 7.30 5.44 -0.60
N ASN A 105 6.62 6.56 -0.79
CA ASN A 105 6.75 7.74 0.06
C ASN A 105 5.69 7.82 1.17
N ALA A 106 4.56 7.12 1.02
CA ALA A 106 3.43 7.22 1.95
C ALA A 106 3.81 7.01 3.42
N THR A 107 4.66 6.03 3.72
CA THR A 107 5.07 5.72 5.09
C THR A 107 5.82 6.88 5.75
N GLN A 108 6.76 7.50 5.02
CA GLN A 108 7.53 8.64 5.49
C GLN A 108 6.64 9.89 5.62
N VAL A 109 5.76 10.13 4.66
CA VAL A 109 4.85 11.29 4.67
C VAL A 109 3.89 11.19 5.84
N TRP A 110 3.18 10.06 6.01
CA TRP A 110 2.17 9.89 7.06
C TRP A 110 2.73 9.91 8.47
N LYS A 111 4.01 9.58 8.66
CA LYS A 111 4.66 9.68 9.97
C LYS A 111 4.56 11.09 10.56
N ASN A 112 4.58 12.13 9.72
CA ASN A 112 4.45 13.53 10.14
C ASN A 112 3.03 13.91 10.62
N TYR A 113 2.05 13.02 10.44
CA TYR A 113 0.66 13.21 10.85
C TYR A 113 0.30 12.40 12.10
N THR A 114 1.28 11.68 12.67
CA THR A 114 1.06 10.83 13.84
C THR A 114 1.05 11.66 15.11
N CYS A 115 0.02 11.48 15.94
CA CYS A 115 -0.10 12.11 17.25
C CYS A 115 0.49 11.21 18.35
N GLN A 116 0.86 11.81 19.48
CA GLN A 116 0.99 11.07 20.74
C GLN A 116 -0.41 10.77 21.28
N VAL A 117 -0.57 9.62 21.95
CA VAL A 117 -1.86 9.17 22.48
C VAL A 117 -1.84 9.08 24.01
N SER A 118 -3.01 9.32 24.62
CA SER A 118 -3.26 9.05 26.04
C SER A 118 -3.30 7.54 26.33
N SER A 119 -3.45 7.17 27.62
CA SER A 119 -3.70 5.78 28.03
C SER A 119 -4.97 5.17 27.44
N THR A 120 -5.93 6.00 26.99
CA THR A 120 -7.17 5.57 26.34
C THR A 120 -7.08 5.54 24.80
N GLY A 121 -5.89 5.84 24.23
CA GLY A 121 -5.65 5.78 22.79
C GLY A 121 -6.10 7.02 22.00
N ILE A 122 -6.39 8.14 22.69
CA ILE A 122 -6.86 9.39 22.08
C ILE A 122 -5.67 10.32 21.83
N CYS A 123 -5.63 10.99 20.69
CA CYS A 123 -4.58 11.97 20.37
C CYS A 123 -4.52 13.11 21.39
N THR A 124 -3.35 13.33 22.00
CA THR A 124 -3.06 14.44 22.93
C THR A 124 -2.24 15.56 22.30
N THR A 125 -1.51 15.28 21.23
CA THR A 125 -0.78 16.28 20.43
C THR A 125 -1.46 16.49 19.07
N PRO A 126 -1.16 17.60 18.37
CA PRO A 126 -1.60 17.77 16.98
C PRO A 126 -1.17 16.59 16.11
N GLY A 127 -2.12 16.05 15.35
CA GLY A 127 -1.94 14.90 14.47
C GLY A 127 -3.29 14.23 14.19
N ARG A 128 -3.39 13.54 13.06
CA ARG A 128 -4.63 12.88 12.61
C ARG A 128 -4.52 11.36 12.50
N LEU A 129 -3.36 10.80 12.84
CA LEU A 129 -3.15 9.36 12.93
C LEU A 129 -2.72 8.99 14.34
N THR A 130 -3.40 8.01 14.95
CA THR A 130 -2.83 7.33 16.12
C THR A 130 -1.71 6.39 15.66
N PRO A 131 -0.76 6.02 16.54
CA PRO A 131 0.27 5.03 16.19
C PRO A 131 -0.32 3.70 15.67
N SER A 132 -1.49 3.31 16.18
CA SER A 132 -2.21 2.11 15.71
C SER A 132 -2.70 2.24 14.27
N PHE A 133 -3.37 3.36 13.93
CA PHE A 133 -3.83 3.60 12.56
C PHE A 133 -2.65 3.73 11.59
N TYR A 134 -1.61 4.46 11.98
CA TYR A 134 -0.39 4.59 11.19
C TYR A 134 0.21 3.22 10.85
N ASN A 135 0.40 2.35 11.85
CA ASN A 135 0.99 1.02 11.62
C ASN A 135 0.11 0.13 10.71
N GLN A 136 -1.21 0.17 10.88
CA GLN A 136 -2.13 -0.60 10.02
C GLN A 136 -2.08 -0.10 8.56
N MET A 137 -2.04 1.21 8.37
CA MET A 137 -1.92 1.82 7.04
C MET A 137 -0.56 1.49 6.38
N VAL A 138 0.54 1.53 7.13
CA VAL A 138 1.87 1.12 6.65
C VAL A 138 1.87 -0.33 6.19
N ASN A 139 1.28 -1.25 6.95
CA ASN A 139 1.20 -2.65 6.55
C ASN A 139 0.41 -2.83 5.24
N ALA A 140 -0.72 -2.15 5.09
CA ALA A 140 -1.51 -2.19 3.86
C ALA A 140 -0.74 -1.60 2.66
N VAL A 141 0.01 -0.51 2.86
CA VAL A 141 0.86 0.09 1.83
C VAL A 141 1.99 -0.86 1.42
N ASN A 142 2.67 -1.50 2.37
CA ASN A 142 3.77 -2.41 2.06
C ASN A 142 3.30 -3.63 1.23
N VAL A 143 2.13 -4.17 1.55
CA VAL A 143 1.51 -5.24 0.75
C VAL A 143 1.14 -4.71 -0.65
N SER A 144 0.50 -3.54 -0.71
CA SER A 144 0.12 -2.91 -1.99
C SER A 144 1.34 -2.62 -2.87
N TYR A 145 2.44 -2.16 -2.27
CA TYR A 145 3.72 -1.95 -2.95
C TYR A 145 4.26 -3.25 -3.54
N GLY A 146 4.28 -4.33 -2.76
CA GLY A 146 4.77 -5.62 -3.23
C GLY A 146 3.96 -6.16 -4.41
N LEU A 147 2.63 -6.09 -4.32
CA LEU A 147 1.72 -6.49 -5.40
C LEU A 147 1.90 -5.60 -6.64
N TYR A 148 2.01 -4.29 -6.46
CA TYR A 148 2.17 -3.35 -7.56
C TYR A 148 3.52 -3.53 -8.26
N HIS A 149 4.61 -3.58 -7.50
CA HIS A 149 5.97 -3.53 -8.04
C HIS A 149 6.44 -4.89 -8.55
N TYR A 150 6.28 -5.96 -7.76
CA TYR A 150 6.87 -7.26 -8.11
C TYR A 150 5.94 -8.11 -8.96
N VAL A 151 4.64 -8.07 -8.72
CA VAL A 151 3.72 -9.00 -9.40
C VAL A 151 3.29 -8.44 -10.77
N SER A 152 3.17 -7.13 -10.91
CA SER A 152 2.81 -6.52 -12.20
C SER A 152 3.91 -6.61 -13.27
N GLY A 153 5.19 -6.65 -12.87
CA GLY A 153 6.32 -6.81 -13.78
C GLY A 153 6.62 -8.28 -14.13
N SER A 154 6.47 -9.18 -13.16
CA SER A 154 7.04 -10.52 -13.26
C SER A 154 6.07 -11.60 -13.77
N ILE A 155 4.77 -11.32 -13.81
CA ILE A 155 3.82 -12.25 -14.44
C ILE A 155 3.93 -12.24 -15.98
N SER A 156 4.38 -11.12 -16.56
CA SER A 156 4.64 -11.03 -18.00
C SER A 156 5.90 -11.78 -18.45
N ALA A 157 6.64 -12.36 -17.51
CA ALA A 157 8.01 -12.83 -17.65
C ALA A 157 8.13 -14.35 -17.88
N CYS A 158 7.17 -15.14 -17.37
CA CYS A 158 7.23 -16.60 -17.36
C CYS A 158 6.88 -17.27 -18.71
N CYS A 159 7.01 -16.59 -19.85
CA CYS A 159 6.80 -17.14 -21.20
C CYS A 159 7.82 -16.58 -22.20
#